data_AF-A0A4P7YNP8-F1
#
_entry.id   AF-A0A4P7YNP8-F1
#
_cell.length_a   1.000
_cell.length_b   1.000
_cell.length_c   1.000
_cell.angle_alpha   90.00
_cell.angle_beta   90.00
_cell.angle_gamma   90.00
#
_symmetry.space_group_name_H-M   'P 1'
#
loop_
_entity.id
_entity.type
_entity.pdbx_description
1 polymer ?
#
loop_
_entity_poly.entity_id
_entity_poly.type
_entity_poly.pdbx_seq_one_letter_code
_entity_poly.pdbx_strand_id
1 'polypeptide(L)' 'MTGKHLEGCRIMIVEDELLIAMALEEIPLDAGAAIVGMAGCVADALALIEREDFDAAILVSGSTMSG' A
#
# COMPACT_ATOMS: atom_id res chain seq x y z
N MET A 1 14.00 2.30 20.85
CA MET A 1 13.92 3.39 19.87
C MET A 1 13.27 2.82 18.62
N THR A 2 11.94 2.76 18.58
CA THR A 2 11.23 2.41 17.34
C THR A 2 11.13 3.70 16.55
N GLY A 3 12.05 3.88 15.59
CA GLY A 3 12.11 5.09 14.79
C GLY A 3 10.87 5.20 13.94
N LYS A 4 10.21 6.35 14.05
CA LYS A 4 9.19 6.85 13.13
C LYS A 4 9.87 7.15 11.79
N HIS A 5 10.25 6.08 11.09
CA HIS A 5 11.13 6.14 9.91
C HIS A 5 10.38 6.49 8.62
N LEU A 6 9.05 6.45 8.64
CA LEU A 6 8.20 6.73 7.49
C LEU A 6 7.31 7.96 7.71
N GLU A 7 7.67 8.83 8.66
CA GLU A 7 6.92 10.07 8.91
C GLU A 7 6.86 10.95 7.65
N GLY A 8 5.63 11.23 7.22
CA GLY A 8 5.37 12.03 6.02
C GLY A 8 5.48 11.27 4.71
N CYS A 9 5.84 9.98 4.73
CA CYS A 9 5.77 9.14 3.55
C CYS A 9 4.32 8.83 3.22
N ARG A 10 3.97 8.99 1.95
CA ARG A 10 2.69 8.64 1.37
C ARG A 10 2.79 7.25 0.77
N ILE A 11 2.03 6.30 1.30
CA ILE A 11 2.07 4.90 0.89
C ILE A 11 0.76 4.51 0.21
N MET A 12 0.88 3.82 -0.92
CA MET A 12 -0.24 3.19 -1.62
C MET A 12 -0.24 1.69 -1.38
N ILE A 13 -1.40 1.11 -1.11
CA ILE A 13 -1.54 -0.34 -0.93
C ILE A 13 -2.20 -0.92 -2.18
N VAL A 14 -1.62 -1.96 -2.77
CA VAL A 14 -2.11 -2.62 -3.98
C VAL A 14 -2.36 -4.09 -3.68
N GLU A 15 -3.63 -4.44 -3.52
CA GLU A 15 -4.10 -5.74 -3.09
C GLU A 15 -5.44 -6.07 -3.74
N ASP A 16 -5.57 -7.27 -4.29
CA ASP A 16 -6.84 -7.76 -4.84
C ASP A 16 -7.86 -8.09 -3.74
N GLU A 17 -7.38 -8.44 -2.55
CA GLU A 17 -8.22 -8.74 -1.39
C GLU A 17 -8.29 -7.53 -0.44
N LEU A 18 -9.39 -6.78 -0.51
CA LEU A 18 -9.65 -5.60 0.35
C LEU A 18 -9.45 -5.88 1.85
N LEU A 19 -9.79 -7.07 2.33
CA LEU A 19 -9.61 -7.42 3.75
C LEU A 19 -8.13 -7.47 4.15
N ILE A 20 -7.27 -8.00 3.28
CA ILE A 20 -5.82 -8.03 3.48
C ILE A 20 -5.26 -6.62 3.39
N ALA A 21 -5.72 -5.84 2.41
CA ALA A 21 -5.33 -4.45 2.22
C ALA A 21 -5.60 -3.59 3.46
N MET A 22 -6.77 -3.74 4.09
CA MET A 22 -7.13 -3.06 5.34
C MET A 22 -6.25 -3.50 6.50
N ALA A 23 -5.90 -4.79 6.59
CA ALA A 23 -5.01 -5.28 7.65
C ALA A 23 -3.56 -4.77 7.46
N LEU A 24 -3.11 -4.60 6.22
CA LEU A 24 -1.78 -4.05 5.90
C LEU A 24 -1.68 -2.56 6.20
N GLU A 25 -2.79 -1.83 6.20
CA GLU A 25 -2.86 -0.39 6.47
C GLU A 25 -2.22 -0.01 7.82
N GLU A 26 -2.37 -0.86 8.83
CA GLU A 26 -1.87 -0.59 10.18
C GLU A 26 -0.33 -0.48 10.25
N ILE A 27 0.40 -1.17 9.36
CA ILE A 27 1.87 -1.22 9.39
C ILE A 27 2.49 0.14 8.99
N PRO A 28 2.14 0.73 7.82
CA PRO A 28 2.50 2.11 7.47
C PRO A 28 2.09 3.13 8.53
N LEU A 29 0.85 3.03 9.05
CA LEU A 29 0.32 4.00 10.02
C LEU A 29 1.13 3.98 11.32
N ASP A 30 1.43 2.80 11.85
CA ASP A 30 2.24 2.67 13.08
C ASP A 30 3.66 3.21 12.88
N ALA A 31 4.20 3.09 11.66
CA ALA A 31 5.48 3.68 11.27
C ALA A 31 5.45 5.20 11.03
N GLY A 32 4.26 5.83 11.06
CA GLY A 32 4.04 7.27 10.87
C GLY A 32 3.77 7.70 9.43
N ALA A 33 3.55 6.77 8.50
CA ALA A 33 3.20 7.06 7.12
C ALA A 33 1.71 7.41 6.98
N ALA A 34 1.38 8.08 5.87
CA ALA A 34 0.02 8.35 5.45
C ALA A 34 -0.36 7.44 4.29
N ILE A 35 -1.60 6.94 4.28
CA ILE A 35 -2.12 6.13 3.18
C ILE A 35 -2.82 7.04 2.18
N VAL A 36 -2.37 7.04 0.93
CA VAL A 36 -2.98 7.85 -0.14
C VAL A 36 -4.13 7.14 -0.84
N GLY A 37 -4.16 5.81 -0.78
CA GLY A 37 -5.20 5.03 -1.42
C GLY A 37 -4.89 3.54 -1.47
N MET A 38 -5.94 2.76 -1.76
CA MET A 38 -5.89 1.32 -1.95
C MET A 38 -6.31 1.00 -3.38
N ALA A 39 -5.55 0.17 -4.07
CA ALA A 39 -5.84 -0.31 -5.41
C ALA A 39 -6.13 -1.82 -5.39
N GLY A 40 -7.20 -2.23 -6.07
CA GLY A 40 -7.59 -3.64 -6.21
C GLY A 40 -6.73 -4.44 -7.19
N CYS A 41 -5.95 -3.75 -8.02
CA CYS A 41 -5.07 -4.36 -8.99
C CYS A 41 -3.97 -3.40 -9.43
N VAL A 42 -2.96 -3.91 -10.13
CA VAL A 42 -1.87 -3.10 -10.69
C VAL A 42 -2.39 -2.03 -11.66
N ALA A 43 -3.48 -2.29 -12.39
CA ALA A 43 -4.06 -1.31 -13.31
C ALA A 43 -4.67 -0.12 -12.56
N ASP A 44 -5.41 -0.37 -11.47
CA ASP A 44 -5.96 0.67 -10.61
C ASP A 44 -4.84 1.44 -9.92
N ALA A 45 -3.80 0.73 -9.47
CA ALA A 45 -2.62 1.35 -8.90
C ALA A 45 -2.00 2.32 -9.90
N LEU A 46 -1.68 1.87 -11.12
CA LEU A 46 -1.14 2.73 -12.17
C LEU A 46 -2.00 3.96 -12.45
N ALA A 47 -3.34 3.82 -12.45
CA ALA A 47 -4.24 4.96 -12.61
C ALA A 47 -4.19 5.94 -11.42
N LEU A 48 -3.95 5.45 -10.20
CA LEU A 48 -3.72 6.30 -9.03
C LEU A 48 -2.35 6.98 -9.08
N ILE A 49 -1.31 6.29 -9.57
CA ILE A 49 0.05 6.85 -9.74
C ILE A 49 0.02 8.08 -10.66
N GLU A 50 -0.82 8.08 -11.68
CA GLU A 50 -0.94 9.21 -12.60
C GLU A 50 -1.67 10.43 -11.98
N ARG A 51 -2.36 10.26 -10.86
CA ARG A 51 -3.24 11.29 -10.26
C ARG A 51 -2.76 11.78 -8.89
N GLU A 52 -2.05 10.95 -8.14
CA GLU A 52 -1.62 11.20 -6.77
C GLU A 52 -0.12 10.98 -6.62
N ASP A 53 0.53 11.82 -5.82
CA ASP A 53 1.93 11.66 -5.45
C ASP A 53 2.05 10.74 -4.22
N PHE A 54 2.85 9.69 -4.34
CA PHE A 54 3.19 8.77 -3.25
C PHE A 54 4.69 8.47 -3.27
N ASP A 55 5.23 8.11 -2.10
CA ASP A 55 6.64 7.84 -1.91
C ASP A 55 6.96 6.33 -2.05
N ALA A 56 6.00 5.47 -1.73
CA ALA A 56 6.15 4.02 -1.85
C ALA A 56 4.81 3.32 -2.10
N ALA A 57 4.86 2.13 -2.72
CA ALA A 57 3.70 1.27 -2.87
C ALA A 57 4.00 -0.11 -2.29
N ILE A 58 3.05 -0.68 -1.55
CA ILE A 58 3.07 -2.06 -1.08
C ILE A 58 2.23 -2.86 -2.06
N LEU A 59 2.85 -3.83 -2.73
CA LEU A 59 2.21 -4.75 -3.67
C LEU A 59 2.35 -6.16 -3.13
N VAL A 60 1.25 -6.78 -2.69
CA VAL A 60 1.20 -8.22 -2.44
C VAL A 60 0.42 -8.84 -3.59
N SER A 61 1.08 -9.79 -4.26
CA SER A 61 0.40 -10.63 -5.24
C SER A 61 0.02 -11.92 -4.54
N GLY A 62 -1.28 -12.15 -4.36
CA GLY A 62 -1.88 -13.41 -3.92
C GLY A 62 -1.77 -14.52 -4.98
N SER A 63 -0.59 -14.72 -5.58
CA SER A 63 -0.37 -15.85 -6.47
C SER A 63 -0.03 -17.09 -5.63
N THR A 64 -1.06 -17.79 -5.16
CA THR A 64 -0.85 -19.21 -4.85
C THR A 64 -0.40 -19.86 -6.16
N MET A 65 0.85 -20.32 -6.15
CA MET A 65 1.46 -21.06 -7.24
C MET A 65 0.62 -22.32 -7.48
N SER A 66 -0.36 -22.23 -8.39
CA SER A 66 -0.90 -23.40 -9.06
C SER A 66 0.13 -23.84 -10.09
N GLY A 67 1.03 -24.70 -9.64
CA GLY A 67 1.92 -25.52 -10.45
C GLY A 67 1.93 -26.93 -9.89
#